data_AF-A0A928VWZ9-F1
#
_entry.id   AF-A0A928VWZ9-F1
#
_cell.length_a   1.000
_cell.length_b   1.000
_cell.length_c   1.000
_cell.angle_alpha   90.00
_cell.angle_beta   90.00
_cell.angle_gamma   90.00
#
_symmetry.space_group_name_H-M   'P 1'
#
loop_
_entity.id
_entity.type
_entity.pdbx_description
1 polymer ?
#
loop_
_entity_poly.entity_id
_entity_poly.type
_entity_poly.pdbx_seq_one_letter_code
_entity_poly.pdbx_strand_id
1 'polypeptide(L)' 'MSVNHLIRSALQNPWSSTYAKLMAIALVYGATVHISNILGLTGTPWQSTPLLWQAMDVMMVIDDD' A
#
# COMPACT_ATOMS: atom_id res chain seq x y z
N MET A 1 12.37 -2.20 -27.16
CA MET A 1 12.59 -2.81 -25.83
C MET A 1 11.28 -2.74 -25.05
N SER A 2 10.79 -3.83 -24.48
CA SER A 2 9.48 -3.86 -23.77
C SER A 2 9.61 -3.40 -22.31
N VAL A 3 8.59 -2.76 -21.76
CA VAL A 3 8.50 -2.35 -20.34
C VAL A 3 8.76 -3.54 -19.39
N ASN A 4 8.21 -4.71 -19.71
CA ASN A 4 8.43 -5.93 -18.93
C ASN A 4 9.91 -6.36 -18.90
N HIS A 5 10.64 -6.10 -19.99
CA HIS A 5 12.06 -6.39 -20.04
C HIS A 5 12.86 -5.42 -19.16
N LEU A 6 12.52 -4.13 -19.18
CA LEU A 6 13.12 -3.11 -18.31
C LEU A 6 12.90 -3.42 -16.82
N ILE A 7 11.68 -3.79 -16.43
CA ILE A 7 11.34 -4.13 -15.04
C ILE A 7 12.13 -5.37 -14.58
N ARG A 8 12.19 -6.42 -15.40
CA ARG A 8 12.95 -7.63 -15.06
C ARG A 8 14.44 -7.35 -14.91
N SER A 9 15.03 -6.57 -15.82
CA SER A 9 16.44 -6.17 -15.74
C SER A 9 16.73 -5.29 -14.53
N ALA A 10 15.82 -4.37 -14.18
CA ALA A 10 15.94 -3.56 -12.97
C ALA A 10 15.86 -4.43 -11.70
N LEU A 11 14.92 -5.38 -11.63
CA LEU A 11 14.78 -6.30 -10.49
C LEU A 11 15.92 -7.32 -10.35
N GLN A 12 16.73 -7.52 -11.39
CA GLN A 12 17.95 -8.33 -11.32
C GLN A 12 19.11 -7.58 -10.64
N ASN A 13 19.06 -6.25 -10.54
CA ASN A 13 20.01 -5.50 -9.72
C ASN A 13 19.70 -5.74 -8.23
N PRO A 14 20.68 -6.17 -7.41
CA PRO A 14 20.44 -6.54 -6.01
C PRO A 14 19.93 -5.39 -5.14
N TRP A 15 20.35 -4.15 -5.41
CA TRP A 15 19.88 -2.97 -4.70
C TRP A 15 18.44 -2.62 -5.08
N SER A 16 18.13 -2.65 -6.38
CA SER A 16 16.76 -2.41 -6.86
C SER A 16 15.78 -3.49 -6.39
N SER A 17 16.22 -4.76 -6.37
CA SER A 17 15.45 -5.88 -5.82
C SER A 17 15.15 -5.71 -4.33
N THR A 18 16.16 -5.32 -3.55
CA THR A 18 16.02 -5.10 -2.11
C THR A 18 15.08 -3.92 -1.84
N TYR A 19 15.27 -2.82 -2.55
CA TYR A 19 14.39 -1.66 -2.47
C TYR A 19 12.93 -2.02 -2.80
N ALA A 20 12.70 -2.75 -3.90
CA ALA A 20 11.36 -3.17 -4.30
C ALA A 20 10.68 -4.05 -3.23
N LYS A 21 11.43 -4.95 -2.58
CA LYS A 21 10.89 -5.76 -1.47
C LYS A 21 10.51 -4.90 -0.26
N LEU A 22 11.32 -3.92 0.10
CA LEU A 22 11.02 -3.00 1.21
C LEU A 22 9.77 -2.17 0.91
N MET A 23 9.64 -1.67 -0.33
CA MET A 23 8.44 -0.96 -0.77
C MET A 23 7.21 -1.86 -0.74
N ALA A 24 7.32 -3.11 -1.23
CA ALA A 24 6.21 -4.06 -1.16
C ALA A 24 5.75 -4.32 0.28
N ILE A 25 6.68 -4.45 1.23
CA ILE A 25 6.35 -4.61 2.66
C ILE A 25 5.65 -3.36 3.20
N ALA A 26 6.15 -2.17 2.87
CA ALA A 26 5.56 -0.91 3.31
C ALA A 26 4.13 -0.72 2.77
N LEU A 27 3.89 -1.05 1.50
CA LEU A 27 2.58 -0.99 0.87
C LEU A 27 1.60 -1.97 1.51
N VAL A 28 1.99 -3.24 1.68
CA VAL A 28 1.15 -4.24 2.37
C VAL A 28 0.82 -3.83 3.80
N TYR A 29 1.79 -3.26 4.52
CA TYR A 29 1.55 -2.71 5.85
C TYR A 29 0.56 -1.55 5.83
N GLY A 30 0.72 -0.60 4.90
CA GLY A 30 -0.20 0.53 4.71
C GLY A 30 -1.63 0.07 4.43
N ALA A 31 -1.82 -0.80 3.44
CA ALA A 31 -3.12 -1.39 3.12
C ALA A 31 -3.76 -2.08 4.35
N THR A 32 -2.96 -2.83 5.13
CA THR A 32 -3.44 -3.48 6.36
C THR A 32 -3.91 -2.47 7.40
N VAL A 33 -3.21 -1.33 7.55
CA VAL A 33 -3.61 -0.25 8.47
C VAL A 33 -4.94 0.38 8.04
N HIS A 34 -5.10 0.70 6.76
CA HIS A 34 -6.33 1.30 6.24
C HIS A 34 -7.53 0.35 6.36
N ILE A 35 -7.35 -0.94 6.04
CA ILE A 35 -8.38 -1.97 6.27
C ILE A 35 -8.73 -2.06 7.76
N SER A 36 -7.73 -2.05 8.64
CA SER A 36 -7.95 -2.10 10.09
C SER A 36 -8.73 -0.88 10.61
N ASN A 37 -8.48 0.30 10.06
CA ASN A 37 -9.25 1.52 10.35
C ASN A 37 -10.72 1.37 9.92
N ILE A 38 -10.96 0.92 8.68
CA ILE A 38 -12.30 0.71 8.13
C ILE A 38 -13.10 -0.29 8.98
N LEU A 39 -12.44 -1.38 9.40
CA LEU A 39 -13.04 -2.41 10.25
C LEU A 39 -13.21 -1.96 11.72
N GLY A 40 -12.73 -0.77 12.09
CA GLY A 40 -12.85 -0.23 13.45
C GLY A 40 -11.95 -0.93 14.47
N LEU A 41 -10.89 -1.61 14.03
CA LEU A 41 -9.99 -2.38 14.89
C LEU A 41 -9.02 -1.49 15.70
N THR A 42 -8.98 -0.19 15.43
CA THR A 42 -8.10 0.79 16.09
C THR A 42 -8.75 1.51 17.27
N GLY A 43 -9.94 1.05 17.69
CA GLY A 43 -10.66 1.59 18.86
C GLY A 43 -11.52 2.83 18.57
N THR A 44 -11.48 3.35 17.35
CA THR A 44 -12.39 4.40 16.86
C THR A 44 -13.24 3.84 15.73
N PRO A 45 -14.59 3.85 15.84
CA PRO A 45 -15.46 3.41 14.74
C PRO A 45 -15.19 4.25 13.48
N TRP A 46 -15.00 3.61 12.33
CA TRP A 46 -14.65 4.30 11.07
C TRP A 46 -15.61 5.44 10.72
N GLN A 47 -16.92 5.21 10.88
CA GLN A 47 -17.97 6.21 10.61
C GLN A 47 -17.90 7.46 11.49
N SER A 48 -17.15 7.41 12.60
CA SER A 48 -16.92 8.55 13.49
C SER A 48 -15.65 9.34 13.15
N THR A 49 -14.81 8.85 12.23
CA THR A 49 -13.63 9.57 11.76
C THR A 49 -14.03 10.70 10.79
N PRO A 50 -13.24 11.77 10.63
CA PRO A 50 -13.59 12.83 9.68
C PRO A 50 -13.64 12.31 8.24
N LEU A 51 -14.56 12.82 7.42
CA LEU A 51 -14.80 12.33 6.05
C LEU A 51 -13.53 12.28 5.18
N LEU A 52 -12.59 13.21 5.37
CA LEU A 52 -11.30 13.18 4.68
C LEU A 52 -10.52 11.88 4.97
N TRP A 53 -10.49 11.44 6.23
CA TRP A 53 -9.79 10.22 6.62
C TRP A 53 -10.50 8.98 6.10
N GLN A 54 -11.84 8.97 6.13
CA GLN A 54 -12.62 7.90 5.52
C GLN A 54 -12.33 7.76 4.02
N ALA A 55 -12.30 8.88 3.31
CA ALA A 55 -11.97 8.91 1.89
C ALA A 55 -10.53 8.44 1.63
N MET A 56 -9.57 8.84 2.47
CA MET A 56 -8.18 8.39 2.35
C MET A 56 -8.04 6.88 2.57
N ASP A 57 -8.69 6.31 3.60
CA ASP A 57 -8.64 4.86 3.84
C ASP A 57 -9.17 4.08 2.62
N VAL A 58 -10.26 4.54 1.99
CA VAL A 58 -10.81 3.88 0.79
C VAL A 58 -9.89 4.06 -0.41
N MET A 59 -9.41 5.26 -0.66
CA MET A 59 -8.54 5.55 -1.81
C MET A 59 -7.22 4.77 -1.72
N MET A 60 -6.61 4.72 -0.54
CA MET A 60 -5.33 4.03 -0.35
C MET A 60 -5.47 2.51 -0.45
N VAL A 61 -6.59 1.92 0.00
CA VAL A 61 -6.86 0.50 -0.22
C VAL A 61 -7.05 0.18 -1.72
N ILE A 62 -7.67 1.06 -2.49
CA ILE A 62 -7.89 0.85 -3.93
C ILE A 62 -6.61 1.05 -4.74
N ASP A 63 -5.77 2.02 -4.38
CA ASP A 63 -4.55 2.36 -5.12
C ASP A 63 -3.37 1.42 -4.80
N ASP A 64 -3.43 0.69 -3.67
CA ASP A 64 -2.45 -0.32 -3.27
C ASP A 64 -2.67 -1.70 -3.97
N ASP A 65 -3.76 -1.90 -4.73
CA ASP A 65 -4.09 -3.10 -5.55
C ASP A 65 -3.83 -2.91 -7.06
#